data_AF-A0R7K7-F1
#
_entry.id   AF-A0R7K7-F1
#
_cell.length_a   1.000
_cell.length_b   1.000
_cell.length_c   1.000
_cell.angle_alpha   90.00
_cell.angle_beta   90.00
_cell.angle_gamma   90.00
#
_symmetry.space_group_name_H-M   'P 1'
#
loop_
_entity.id
_entity.type
_entity.pdbx_description
1 polymer ?
#
loop_
_entity_poly.entity_id
_entity_poly.type
_entity_poly.pdbx_seq_one_letter_code
_entity_poly.pdbx_strand_id
1 'polypeptide(L)'
;MQQVASYEMVAGACEKLEREGLKITGRSVLTVTGGSLATVLGHIKRWRLNKESAPSLVPLEIPTDVQGVILRALGQAQVDAADKLKEEIDQAGAREAEALEGLSGAERRIEQLTDELNAIRTRAEADRQSTEKSEAVANERIDTLLARVQELETERRQLIESAEASRTETAKAQLQIQRADEATKKAESRAEHLEAQLADAQNGRVAAEKAQAVAEQRSNDQSEALVELRATLLEAKGESKATISEQKTEILALRKTVADLEGRVTGLLADKSSLEKALALEEERNNFAQRAGAITPEEQVG
;
A
#
# COMPACT_ATOMS: atom_id res chain seq x y z
N MET A 1 -52.30 -51.04 107.72
CA MET A 1 -51.17 -51.98 107.72
C MET A 1 -50.37 -51.73 108.98
N GLN A 2 -50.32 -52.66 109.93
CA GLN A 2 -49.51 -52.51 111.15
C GLN A 2 -48.02 -52.66 110.78
N GLN A 3 -47.21 -51.64 111.03
CA GLN A 3 -45.75 -51.73 110.87
C GLN A 3 -45.20 -52.80 111.82
N VAL A 4 -44.48 -53.78 111.27
CA VAL A 4 -43.76 -54.80 112.05
C VAL A 4 -42.46 -54.18 112.53
N ALA A 5 -42.24 -54.08 113.85
CA ALA A 5 -41.01 -53.54 114.42
C ALA A 5 -39.81 -54.44 114.08
N SER A 6 -38.75 -53.87 113.52
CA SER A 6 -37.49 -54.55 113.24
C SER A 6 -36.60 -54.64 114.50
N TYR A 7 -35.64 -55.58 114.48
CA TYR A 7 -34.68 -55.77 115.56
C TYR A 7 -33.86 -54.51 115.86
N GLU A 8 -33.39 -53.80 114.83
CA GLU A 8 -32.55 -52.59 114.98
C GLU A 8 -33.32 -51.45 115.67
N MET A 9 -34.59 -51.27 115.32
CA MET A 9 -35.44 -50.27 115.98
C MET A 9 -35.65 -50.61 117.46
N VAL A 10 -35.86 -51.89 117.78
CA VAL A 10 -36.01 -52.37 119.17
C VAL A 10 -34.68 -52.26 119.94
N ALA A 11 -33.54 -52.59 119.32
CA ALA A 11 -32.22 -52.46 119.94
C ALA A 11 -31.88 -50.99 120.25
N GLY A 12 -32.11 -50.08 119.28
CA GLY A 12 -31.91 -48.65 119.49
C GLY A 12 -32.84 -48.06 120.57
N ALA A 13 -34.08 -48.52 120.64
CA ALA A 13 -35.01 -48.13 121.70
C ALA A 13 -34.58 -48.67 123.09
N CYS A 14 -34.06 -49.90 123.17
CA CYS A 14 -33.51 -50.47 124.39
C CYS A 14 -32.28 -49.67 124.89
N GLU A 15 -31.34 -49.35 124.01
CA GLU A 15 -30.15 -48.55 124.36
C GLU A 15 -30.49 -47.13 124.78
N LYS A 16 -31.53 -46.54 124.16
CA LYS A 16 -32.02 -45.21 124.54
C LYS A 16 -32.65 -45.22 125.92
N LEU A 17 -33.56 -46.18 126.18
CA LEU A 17 -34.18 -46.34 127.50
C LEU A 17 -33.15 -46.65 128.60
N GLU A 18 -32.09 -47.39 128.26
CA GLU A 18 -30.99 -47.67 129.19
C GLU A 18 -30.14 -46.43 129.50
N ARG A 19 -29.79 -45.62 128.48
CA ARG A 19 -29.12 -44.33 128.68
C ARG A 19 -29.95 -43.34 129.52
N GLU A 20 -31.27 -43.41 129.39
CA GLU A 20 -32.22 -42.60 130.17
C GLU A 20 -32.49 -43.18 131.58
N GLY A 21 -31.88 -44.31 131.94
CA GLY A 21 -32.04 -44.95 133.26
C GLY A 21 -33.42 -45.56 133.49
N LEU A 22 -34.23 -45.70 132.44
CA LEU A 22 -35.59 -46.24 132.51
C LEU A 22 -35.60 -47.76 132.40
N LYS A 23 -36.54 -48.41 133.09
CA LYS A 23 -36.68 -49.88 133.02
C LYS A 23 -37.11 -50.32 131.62
N ILE A 24 -36.28 -51.12 130.97
CA ILE A 24 -36.57 -51.72 129.66
C ILE A 24 -37.66 -52.79 129.82
N THR A 25 -38.91 -52.40 129.59
CA THR A 25 -40.08 -53.28 129.58
C THR A 25 -40.67 -53.38 128.17
N GLY A 26 -41.39 -54.46 127.87
CA GLY A 26 -42.02 -54.62 126.55
C GLY A 26 -42.93 -53.44 126.17
N ARG A 27 -43.62 -52.83 127.14
CA ARG A 27 -44.48 -51.66 126.92
C ARG A 27 -43.69 -50.36 126.66
N SER A 28 -42.57 -50.15 127.35
CA SER A 28 -41.74 -48.94 127.16
C SER A 28 -41.01 -48.98 125.82
N VAL A 29 -40.61 -50.16 125.35
CA VAL A 29 -40.03 -50.31 124.01
C VAL A 29 -41.11 -50.21 122.93
N LEU A 30 -42.29 -50.82 123.15
CA LEU A 30 -43.42 -50.77 122.22
C LEU A 30 -43.93 -49.34 121.99
N THR A 31 -43.93 -48.49 123.02
CA THR A 31 -44.32 -47.06 122.88
C THR A 31 -43.36 -46.28 121.99
N VAL A 32 -42.09 -46.70 121.91
CA VAL A 32 -41.07 -46.04 121.07
C VAL A 32 -41.06 -46.62 119.65
N THR A 33 -41.21 -47.94 119.50
CA THR A 33 -41.01 -48.62 118.20
C THR A 33 -42.30 -48.96 117.46
N GLY A 34 -43.45 -49.00 118.15
CA GLY A 34 -44.69 -49.56 117.62
C GLY A 34 -44.62 -51.08 117.40
N GLY A 35 -45.66 -51.65 116.78
CA GLY A 35 -45.74 -53.07 116.37
C GLY A 35 -46.54 -53.98 117.31
N SER A 36 -46.27 -55.29 117.23
CA SER A 36 -46.86 -56.30 118.13
C SER A 36 -45.95 -56.54 119.34
N LEU A 37 -46.53 -56.59 120.53
CA LEU A 37 -45.80 -56.82 121.79
C LEU A 37 -45.00 -58.13 121.77
N ALA A 38 -45.49 -59.17 121.09
CA ALA A 38 -44.80 -60.46 120.98
C ALA A 38 -43.47 -60.32 120.21
N THR A 39 -43.46 -59.57 119.11
CA THR A 39 -42.28 -59.32 118.29
C THR A 39 -41.25 -58.47 119.04
N VAL A 40 -41.72 -57.41 119.73
CA VAL A 40 -40.86 -56.53 120.53
C VAL A 40 -40.19 -57.29 121.68
N LEU A 41 -40.93 -58.12 122.41
CA LEU A 41 -40.35 -58.96 123.48
C LEU A 41 -39.32 -59.96 122.95
N GLY A 42 -39.56 -60.54 121.77
CA GLY A 42 -38.60 -61.41 121.09
C GLY A 42 -37.29 -60.69 120.76
N HIS A 43 -37.38 -59.46 120.25
CA HIS A 43 -36.21 -58.63 119.96
C HIS A 43 -35.49 -58.12 121.21
N ILE A 44 -36.21 -57.73 122.27
CA ILE A 44 -35.61 -57.35 123.56
C ILE A 44 -34.80 -58.52 124.14
N LYS A 45 -35.35 -59.74 124.12
CA LYS A 45 -34.65 -60.93 124.62
C LYS A 45 -33.37 -61.19 123.83
N ARG A 46 -33.42 -61.03 122.50
CA ARG A 46 -32.25 -61.18 121.61
C ARG A 46 -31.20 -60.11 121.86
N TRP A 47 -31.61 -58.86 122.08
CA TRP A 47 -30.71 -57.75 122.43
C TRP A 47 -29.99 -57.99 123.75
N ARG A 48 -30.69 -58.46 124.80
CA ARG A 48 -30.04 -58.82 126.07
C ARG A 48 -29.01 -59.94 125.91
N LEU A 49 -29.34 -60.97 125.14
CA LEU A 49 -28.43 -62.08 124.86
C LEU A 49 -27.15 -61.63 124.11
N ASN A 50 -27.30 -60.73 123.13
CA ASN A 50 -26.16 -60.18 122.40
C ASN A 50 -25.31 -59.26 123.29
N LYS A 51 -25.93 -58.52 124.22
CA LYS A 51 -25.23 -57.68 125.18
C LYS A 51 -24.43 -58.50 126.19
N GLU A 52 -24.99 -59.61 126.67
CA GLU A 52 -24.29 -60.58 127.55
C GLU A 52 -23.21 -61.37 126.81
N SER A 53 -23.32 -61.52 125.48
CA SER A 53 -22.34 -62.21 124.64
C SER A 53 -21.23 -61.32 124.08
N ALA A 54 -21.20 -60.02 124.43
CA ALA A 54 -20.08 -59.16 124.09
C ALA A 54 -18.89 -59.55 125.00
N PRO A 55 -17.78 -60.09 124.45
CA PRO A 55 -16.62 -60.44 125.26
C PRO A 55 -16.09 -59.19 125.95
N SER A 56 -16.24 -59.15 127.27
CA SER A 56 -15.56 -58.18 128.11
C SER A 56 -14.05 -58.43 128.06
N LEU A 57 -13.29 -57.33 128.01
CA LEU A 57 -11.85 -57.24 128.31
C LEU A 57 -10.90 -57.49 127.13
N VAL A 58 -10.72 -56.43 126.33
CA VAL A 58 -9.35 -56.06 125.95
C VAL A 58 -8.62 -55.71 127.25
N PRO A 59 -7.43 -56.27 127.55
CA PRO A 59 -6.67 -55.90 128.74
C PRO A 59 -6.42 -54.38 128.77
N LEU A 60 -6.75 -53.74 129.88
CA LEU A 60 -6.77 -52.27 130.02
C LEU A 60 -5.36 -51.65 130.11
N GLU A 61 -4.29 -52.45 130.19
CA GLU A 61 -2.92 -51.94 130.29
C GLU A 61 -1.98 -52.78 129.43
N ILE A 62 -1.51 -52.19 128.33
CA ILE A 62 -0.40 -52.73 127.53
C ILE A 62 0.85 -52.67 128.42
N PRO A 63 1.64 -53.76 128.57
CA PRO A 63 2.88 -53.73 129.34
C PRO A 63 3.80 -52.59 128.91
N THR A 64 4.40 -51.88 129.86
CA THR A 64 5.20 -50.66 129.61
C THR A 64 6.33 -50.88 128.60
N ASP A 65 6.93 -52.07 128.60
CA ASP A 65 7.97 -52.46 127.64
C ASP A 65 7.43 -52.54 126.20
N VAL A 66 6.22 -53.07 126.03
CA VAL A 66 5.53 -53.15 124.74
C VAL A 66 5.09 -51.76 124.29
N GLN A 67 4.63 -50.89 125.20
CA GLN A 67 4.35 -49.48 124.89
C GLN A 67 5.60 -48.75 124.40
N GLY A 68 6.76 -48.97 125.04
CA GLY A 68 8.04 -48.38 124.62
C GLY A 68 8.49 -48.84 123.23
N VAL A 69 8.30 -50.13 122.91
CA VAL A 69 8.58 -50.67 121.57
C VAL A 69 7.63 -50.10 120.52
N ILE A 70 6.33 -50.02 120.82
CA ILE A 70 5.32 -49.45 119.91
C ILE A 70 5.61 -47.96 119.65
N LEU A 71 5.87 -47.16 120.69
CA LEU A 71 6.20 -45.74 120.53
C LEU A 71 7.48 -45.53 119.73
N ARG A 72 8.50 -46.37 119.92
CA ARG A 72 9.73 -46.32 119.12
C ARG A 72 9.48 -46.70 117.66
N ALA A 73 8.71 -47.75 117.41
CA ALA A 73 8.34 -48.18 116.06
C ALA A 73 7.48 -47.13 115.34
N LEU A 74 6.55 -46.49 116.05
CA LEU A 74 5.72 -45.41 115.54
C LEU A 74 6.56 -44.15 115.24
N GLY A 75 7.50 -43.80 116.14
CA GLY A 75 8.45 -42.72 115.92
C GLY A 75 9.33 -42.97 114.69
N GLN A 76 9.86 -44.19 114.53
CA GLN A 76 10.64 -44.55 113.34
C GLN A 76 9.78 -44.51 112.07
N ALA A 77 8.55 -45.05 112.10
CA ALA A 77 7.65 -45.00 110.96
C ALA A 77 7.26 -43.56 110.58
N GLN A 78 7.13 -42.66 111.56
CA GLN A 78 6.88 -41.25 111.31
C GLN A 78 8.08 -40.55 110.67
N VAL A 79 9.30 -40.86 111.12
CA VAL A 79 10.54 -40.34 110.51
C VAL A 79 10.68 -40.86 109.08
N ASP A 80 10.52 -42.17 108.85
CA ASP A 80 10.60 -42.77 107.52
C ASP A 80 9.52 -42.22 106.57
N ALA A 81 8.31 -41.96 107.07
CA ALA A 81 7.24 -41.33 106.30
C ALA A 81 7.54 -39.86 105.99
N ALA A 82 8.09 -39.12 106.94
CA ALA A 82 8.50 -37.73 106.74
C ALA A 82 9.65 -37.62 105.72
N ASP A 83 10.63 -38.52 105.78
CA ASP A 83 11.74 -38.57 104.84
C ASP A 83 11.27 -38.92 103.41
N LYS A 84 10.36 -39.90 103.26
CA LYS A 84 9.73 -40.21 101.97
C LYS A 84 8.93 -39.05 101.41
N LEU A 85 8.11 -38.41 102.23
CA LEU A 85 7.33 -37.24 101.80
C LEU A 85 8.25 -36.10 101.38
N LYS A 86 9.35 -35.89 102.10
CA LYS A 86 10.35 -34.88 101.74
C LYS A 86 10.99 -35.21 100.39
N GLU A 87 11.40 -36.46 100.17
CA GLU A 87 11.95 -36.89 98.88
C GLU A 87 10.94 -36.71 97.73
N GLU A 88 9.67 -37.06 97.95
CA GLU A 88 8.61 -36.86 96.95
C GLU A 88 8.36 -35.38 96.64
N ILE A 89 8.39 -34.51 97.66
CA ILE A 89 8.28 -33.06 97.47
C ILE A 89 9.47 -32.52 96.68
N ASP A 90 10.69 -32.94 97.02
CA ASP A 90 11.91 -32.50 96.33
C ASP A 90 11.90 -32.96 94.86
N GLN A 91 11.48 -34.20 94.59
CA GLN A 91 11.32 -34.71 93.23
C GLN A 91 10.21 -33.99 92.45
N ALA A 92 9.08 -33.68 93.09
CA ALA A 92 8.00 -32.92 92.47
C ALA A 92 8.46 -31.49 92.12
N GLY A 93 9.17 -30.83 93.03
CA GLY A 93 9.75 -29.51 92.82
C GLY A 93 10.77 -29.50 91.67
N ALA A 94 11.61 -30.53 91.57
CA ALA A 94 12.55 -30.66 90.45
C ALA A 94 11.82 -30.81 89.10
N ARG A 95 10.78 -31.65 89.04
CA ARG A 95 9.96 -31.82 87.82
C ARG A 95 9.20 -30.56 87.44
N GLU A 96 8.68 -29.83 88.42
CA GLU A 96 8.00 -28.55 88.19
C GLU A 96 8.98 -27.51 87.63
N ALA A 97 10.19 -27.41 88.19
CA ALA A 97 11.22 -26.52 87.68
C ALA A 97 11.62 -26.84 86.23
N GLU A 98 11.83 -28.12 85.91
CA GLU A 98 12.12 -28.57 84.53
C GLU A 98 10.97 -28.26 83.57
N ALA A 99 9.72 -28.47 83.99
CA ALA A 99 8.54 -28.15 83.18
C ALA A 99 8.40 -26.65 82.93
N LEU A 100 8.68 -25.80 83.92
CA LEU A 100 8.66 -24.34 83.79
C LEU A 100 9.78 -23.84 82.87
N GLU A 101 10.99 -24.43 82.96
CA GLU A 101 12.08 -24.11 82.03
C GLU A 101 11.74 -24.52 80.60
N GLY A 102 11.17 -25.72 80.42
CA GLY A 102 10.67 -26.20 79.13
C GLY A 102 9.58 -25.29 78.53
N LEU A 103 8.64 -24.84 79.36
CA LEU A 103 7.60 -23.89 78.95
C LEU A 103 8.20 -22.56 78.51
N SER A 104 9.12 -21.98 79.29
CA SER A 104 9.78 -20.72 78.94
C SER A 104 10.58 -20.83 77.64
N GLY A 105 11.25 -21.98 77.42
CA GLY A 105 11.94 -22.26 76.17
C GLY A 105 10.99 -22.34 74.97
N ALA A 106 9.85 -23.00 75.13
CA ALA A 106 8.81 -23.09 74.09
C ALA A 106 8.19 -21.72 73.77
N GLU A 107 7.89 -20.91 74.79
CA GLU A 107 7.36 -19.55 74.62
C GLU A 107 8.31 -18.67 73.82
N ARG A 108 9.61 -18.66 74.17
CA ARG A 108 10.63 -17.94 73.41
C ARG A 108 10.73 -18.43 71.97
N ARG A 109 10.61 -19.74 71.74
CA ARG A 109 10.65 -20.29 70.38
C ARG A 109 9.43 -19.88 69.57
N ILE A 110 8.26 -19.81 70.18
CA ILE A 110 7.02 -19.32 69.55
C ILE A 110 7.17 -17.84 69.18
N GLU A 111 7.71 -17.02 70.07
CA GLU A 111 7.95 -15.60 69.81
C GLU A 111 8.89 -15.40 68.60
N GLN A 112 10.03 -16.10 68.59
CA GLN A 112 10.97 -16.06 67.46
C GLN A 112 10.33 -16.48 66.13
N LEU A 113 9.58 -17.59 66.12
CA LEU A 113 8.91 -18.06 64.91
C LEU A 113 7.81 -17.12 64.44
N THR A 114 7.15 -16.41 65.37
CA THR A 114 6.13 -15.42 65.05
C THR A 114 6.75 -14.20 64.38
N ASP A 115 7.90 -13.73 64.88
CA ASP A 115 8.66 -12.63 64.27
C ASP A 115 9.19 -13.01 62.88
N GLU A 116 9.74 -14.22 62.74
CA GLU A 116 10.18 -14.75 61.43
C GLU A 116 9.00 -14.82 60.44
N LEU A 117 7.83 -15.31 60.86
CA LEU A 117 6.63 -15.37 60.03
C LEU A 117 6.17 -13.97 59.59
N ASN A 118 6.18 -13.02 60.51
CA ASN A 118 5.80 -11.63 60.22
C ASN A 118 6.77 -11.01 59.21
N ALA A 119 8.08 -11.21 59.37
CA ALA A 119 9.10 -10.72 58.45
C ALA A 119 8.98 -11.36 57.05
N ILE A 120 8.67 -12.66 56.98
CA ILE A 120 8.42 -13.34 55.69
C ILE A 120 7.17 -12.77 55.03
N ARG A 121 6.09 -12.55 55.79
CA ARG A 121 4.83 -12.01 55.27
C ARG A 121 5.00 -10.60 54.72
N THR A 122 5.72 -9.72 55.41
CA THR A 122 5.99 -8.36 54.92
C THR A 122 6.83 -8.38 53.65
N ARG A 123 7.82 -9.27 53.58
CA ARG A 123 8.64 -9.43 52.37
C ARG A 123 7.82 -9.95 51.19
N ALA A 124 7.00 -10.98 51.40
CA ALA A 124 6.13 -11.53 50.36
C ALA A 124 5.15 -10.48 49.81
N GLU A 125 4.61 -9.63 50.68
CA GLU A 125 3.73 -8.53 50.28
C GLU A 125 4.49 -7.47 49.47
N ALA A 126 5.71 -7.10 49.88
CA ALA A 126 6.55 -6.18 49.12
C ALA A 126 6.93 -6.73 47.73
N ASP A 127 7.30 -8.01 47.65
CA ASP A 127 7.63 -8.69 46.39
C ASP A 127 6.40 -8.77 45.47
N ARG A 128 5.23 -9.05 46.04
CA ARG A 128 3.95 -9.03 45.31
C ARG A 128 3.67 -7.65 44.71
N GLN A 129 3.74 -6.59 45.51
CA GLN A 129 3.51 -5.23 45.03
C GLN A 129 4.55 -4.80 43.98
N SER A 130 5.81 -5.22 44.12
CA SER A 130 6.84 -4.97 43.11
C SER A 130 6.53 -5.69 41.80
N THR A 131 6.08 -6.93 41.87
CA THR A 131 5.71 -7.73 40.70
C THR A 131 4.49 -7.13 39.99
N GLU A 132 3.44 -6.78 40.73
CA GLU A 132 2.23 -6.14 40.18
C GLU A 132 2.57 -4.82 39.47
N LYS A 133 3.48 -4.00 40.04
CA LYS A 133 3.98 -2.78 39.37
C LYS A 133 4.76 -3.10 38.09
N SER A 134 5.64 -4.10 38.13
CA SER A 134 6.41 -4.50 36.96
C SER A 134 5.51 -5.04 35.84
N GLU A 135 4.48 -5.80 36.18
CA GLU A 135 3.48 -6.31 35.24
C GLU A 135 2.67 -5.16 34.62
N ALA A 136 2.25 -4.18 35.41
CA ALA A 136 1.55 -3.00 34.91
C ALA A 136 2.39 -2.22 33.87
N VAL A 137 3.68 -1.98 34.17
CA VAL A 137 4.61 -1.32 33.24
C VAL A 137 4.85 -2.15 31.99
N ALA A 138 4.98 -3.47 32.12
CA ALA A 138 5.16 -4.37 30.99
C ALA A 138 3.92 -4.35 30.07
N ASN A 139 2.71 -4.37 30.64
CA ASN A 139 1.47 -4.30 29.88
C ASN A 139 1.31 -2.97 29.15
N GLU A 140 1.59 -1.84 29.80
CA GLU A 140 1.59 -0.52 29.15
C GLU A 140 2.58 -0.47 27.98
N ARG A 141 3.75 -1.11 28.15
CA ARG A 141 4.76 -1.20 27.07
C ARG A 141 4.27 -2.06 25.91
N ILE A 142 3.58 -3.16 26.19
CA ILE A 142 2.97 -4.02 25.16
C ILE A 142 1.93 -3.24 24.38
N ASP A 143 1.03 -2.51 25.06
CA ASP A 143 -0.01 -1.70 24.41
C ASP A 143 0.60 -0.62 23.51
N THR A 144 1.65 0.05 24.00
CA THR A 144 2.39 1.05 23.22
C THR A 144 3.02 0.43 21.96
N LEU A 145 3.62 -0.77 22.09
CA LEU A 145 4.23 -1.47 20.95
C LEU A 145 3.17 -1.94 19.96
N LEU A 146 2.01 -2.43 20.42
CA LEU A 146 0.90 -2.82 19.56
C LEU A 146 0.36 -1.63 18.76
N ALA A 147 0.17 -0.48 19.41
CA ALA A 147 -0.22 0.75 18.72
C ALA A 147 0.81 1.14 17.64
N ARG A 148 2.11 1.06 17.98
CA ARG A 148 3.18 1.37 17.01
C ARG A 148 3.21 0.39 15.83
N VAL A 149 2.95 -0.90 16.05
CA VAL A 149 2.85 -1.88 14.97
C VAL A 149 1.67 -1.55 14.04
N GLN A 150 0.51 -1.19 14.60
CA GLN A 150 -0.66 -0.78 13.80
C GLN A 150 -0.37 0.46 12.96
N GLU A 151 0.28 1.49 13.53
CA GLU A 151 0.73 2.67 12.79
C GLU A 151 1.64 2.28 11.62
N LEU A 152 2.68 1.48 11.88
CA LEU A 152 3.61 1.03 10.84
C LEU A 152 2.92 0.20 9.75
N GLU A 153 1.92 -0.61 10.09
CA GLU A 153 1.12 -1.33 9.11
C GLU A 153 0.28 -0.39 8.24
N THR A 154 -0.26 0.69 8.81
CA THR A 154 -0.99 1.70 8.03
C THR A 154 -0.06 2.49 7.12
N GLU A 155 1.10 2.92 7.62
CA GLU A 155 2.15 3.60 6.83
C GLU A 155 2.62 2.70 5.67
N ARG A 156 2.85 1.42 5.94
CA ARG A 156 3.25 0.44 4.91
C ARG A 156 2.20 0.32 3.81
N ARG A 157 0.90 0.25 4.16
CA ARG A 157 -0.19 0.17 3.17
C ARG A 157 -0.23 1.44 2.30
N GLN A 158 -0.13 2.61 2.91
CA GLN A 158 -0.09 3.89 2.18
C GLN A 158 1.10 3.98 1.22
N LEU A 159 2.28 3.51 1.64
CA LEU A 159 3.47 3.48 0.79
C LEU A 159 3.31 2.52 -0.39
N ILE A 160 2.66 1.37 -0.21
CA ILE A 160 2.35 0.44 -1.30
C ILE A 160 1.41 1.09 -2.30
N GLU A 161 0.31 1.68 -1.83
CA GLU A 161 -0.67 2.38 -2.69
C GLU A 161 -0.03 3.54 -3.47
N SER A 162 0.81 4.34 -2.80
CA SER A 162 1.56 5.44 -3.42
C SER A 162 2.55 4.93 -4.47
N ALA A 163 3.27 3.84 -4.19
CA ALA A 163 4.20 3.24 -5.13
C ALA A 163 3.49 2.66 -6.36
N GLU A 164 2.32 2.04 -6.17
CA GLU A 164 1.49 1.54 -7.26
C GLU A 164 0.96 2.68 -8.13
N ALA A 165 0.42 3.74 -7.52
CA ALA A 165 0.00 4.95 -8.23
C ALA A 165 1.15 5.52 -9.07
N SER A 166 2.33 5.70 -8.46
CA SER A 166 3.53 6.23 -9.13
C SER A 166 3.98 5.35 -10.30
N ARG A 167 3.92 4.02 -10.16
CA ARG A 167 4.22 3.08 -11.26
C ARG A 167 3.22 3.23 -12.41
N THR A 168 1.94 3.37 -12.11
CA THR A 168 0.92 3.56 -13.17
C THR A 168 1.08 4.89 -13.89
N GLU A 169 1.39 5.98 -13.18
CA GLU A 169 1.67 7.27 -13.79
C GLU A 169 2.93 7.24 -14.66
N THR A 170 3.99 6.58 -14.17
CA THR A 170 5.22 6.38 -14.94
C THR A 170 4.95 5.61 -16.23
N ALA A 171 4.15 4.53 -16.18
CA ALA A 171 3.76 3.77 -17.36
C ALA A 171 2.92 4.61 -18.35
N LYS A 172 1.99 5.44 -17.85
CA LYS A 172 1.21 6.38 -18.69
C LYS A 172 2.13 7.40 -19.37
N ALA A 173 3.09 7.98 -18.64
CA ALA A 173 4.05 8.92 -19.19
C ALA A 173 4.92 8.28 -20.27
N GLN A 174 5.42 7.06 -20.06
CA GLN A 174 6.18 6.32 -21.06
C GLN A 174 5.37 6.05 -22.32
N LEU A 175 4.09 5.66 -22.20
CA LEU A 175 3.20 5.48 -23.35
C LEU A 175 2.95 6.80 -24.11
N GLN A 176 2.84 7.93 -23.41
CA GLN A 176 2.71 9.24 -24.05
C GLN A 176 3.97 9.64 -24.81
N ILE A 177 5.16 9.39 -24.22
CA ILE A 177 6.44 9.62 -24.88
C ILE A 177 6.53 8.77 -26.16
N GLN A 178 6.24 7.47 -26.09
CA GLN A 178 6.26 6.58 -27.27
C GLN A 178 5.32 7.08 -28.38
N ARG A 179 4.10 7.51 -28.01
CA ARG A 179 3.15 8.09 -28.98
C ARG A 179 3.66 9.40 -29.59
N ALA A 180 4.30 10.25 -28.79
CA ALA A 180 4.91 11.48 -29.27
C ALA A 180 6.08 11.20 -30.22
N ASP A 181 6.92 10.21 -29.92
CA ASP A 181 8.03 9.79 -30.79
C ASP A 181 7.51 9.23 -32.13
N GLU A 182 6.47 8.40 -32.11
CA GLU A 182 5.82 7.89 -33.33
C GLU A 182 5.20 9.02 -34.16
N ALA A 183 4.52 9.97 -33.52
CA ALA A 183 3.95 11.14 -34.18
C ALA A 183 5.05 12.03 -34.80
N THR A 184 6.17 12.20 -34.10
CA THR A 184 7.32 12.98 -34.56
C THR A 184 7.97 12.31 -35.78
N LYS A 185 8.25 11.00 -35.73
CA LYS A 185 8.75 10.25 -36.89
C LYS A 185 7.84 10.36 -38.11
N LYS A 186 6.52 10.30 -37.90
CA LYS A 186 5.53 10.46 -38.99
C LYS A 186 5.50 11.89 -39.54
N ALA A 187 5.68 12.89 -38.68
CA ALA A 187 5.78 14.29 -39.09
C ALA A 187 7.07 14.55 -39.89
N GLU A 188 8.20 14.03 -39.43
CA GLU A 188 9.49 14.08 -40.12
C GLU A 188 9.40 13.43 -41.51
N SER A 189 8.89 12.20 -41.61
CA SER A 189 8.71 11.53 -42.91
C SER A 189 7.79 12.32 -43.88
N ARG A 190 6.76 12.98 -43.35
CA ARG A 190 5.91 13.86 -44.17
C ARG A 190 6.62 15.13 -44.58
N ALA A 191 7.43 15.72 -43.70
CA ALA A 191 8.23 16.89 -44.01
C ALA A 191 9.24 16.57 -45.12
N GLU A 192 9.99 15.47 -45.00
CA GLU A 192 10.90 14.98 -46.04
C GLU A 192 10.18 14.75 -47.37
N HIS A 193 8.98 14.15 -47.35
CA HIS A 193 8.19 13.95 -48.56
C HIS A 193 7.74 15.27 -49.20
N LEU A 194 7.31 16.24 -48.39
CA LEU A 194 6.91 17.57 -48.87
C LEU A 194 8.12 18.34 -49.39
N GLU A 195 9.27 18.27 -48.73
CA GLU A 195 10.52 18.87 -49.19
C GLU A 195 10.94 18.32 -50.57
N ALA A 196 10.83 17.00 -50.75
CA ALA A 196 11.08 16.36 -52.05
C ALA A 196 10.09 16.86 -53.13
N GLN A 197 8.79 16.91 -52.83
CA GLN A 197 7.79 17.47 -53.77
C GLN A 197 8.05 18.93 -54.12
N LEU A 198 8.51 19.74 -53.14
CA LEU A 198 8.83 21.15 -53.34
C LEU A 198 10.05 21.30 -54.24
N ALA A 199 11.08 20.48 -54.05
CA ALA A 199 12.26 20.44 -54.91
C ALA A 199 11.88 20.03 -56.35
N ASP A 200 11.04 19.02 -56.52
CA ASP A 200 10.53 18.60 -57.84
C ASP A 200 9.71 19.70 -58.52
N ALA A 201 8.83 20.37 -57.77
CA ALA A 201 8.06 21.50 -58.26
C ALA A 201 8.94 22.69 -58.67
N GLN A 202 9.98 23.00 -57.89
CA GLN A 202 10.97 24.02 -58.22
C GLN A 202 11.75 23.67 -59.48
N ASN A 203 12.24 22.43 -59.59
CA ASN A 203 12.91 21.95 -60.79
C ASN A 203 12.00 22.02 -62.02
N GLY A 204 10.74 21.62 -61.88
CA GLY A 204 9.72 21.76 -62.90
C GLY A 204 9.48 23.21 -63.31
N ARG A 205 9.42 24.14 -62.34
CA ARG A 205 9.29 25.58 -62.59
C ARG A 205 10.48 26.13 -63.36
N VAL A 206 11.71 25.78 -62.96
CA VAL A 206 12.93 26.20 -63.66
C VAL A 206 12.96 25.65 -65.10
N ALA A 207 12.53 24.40 -65.30
CA ALA A 207 12.42 23.82 -66.63
C ALA A 207 11.38 24.56 -67.49
N ALA A 208 10.22 24.91 -66.91
CA ALA A 208 9.19 25.69 -67.58
C ALA A 208 9.66 27.12 -67.91
N GLU A 209 10.33 27.81 -66.98
CA GLU A 209 10.94 29.13 -67.20
C GLU A 209 11.98 29.08 -68.32
N LYS A 210 12.85 28.06 -68.36
CA LYS A 210 13.80 27.86 -69.47
C LYS A 210 13.09 27.62 -70.79
N ALA A 211 12.06 26.79 -70.81
CA ALA A 211 11.27 26.54 -72.02
C ALA A 211 10.58 27.81 -72.52
N GLN A 212 10.06 28.63 -71.59
CA GLN A 212 9.48 29.93 -71.90
C GLN A 212 10.53 30.89 -72.47
N ALA A 213 11.71 31.01 -71.86
CA ALA A 213 12.79 31.85 -72.37
C ALA A 213 13.24 31.43 -73.78
N VAL A 214 13.32 30.12 -74.06
CA VAL A 214 13.61 29.60 -75.41
C VAL A 214 12.47 29.92 -76.39
N ALA A 215 11.22 29.82 -75.96
CA ALA A 215 10.07 30.19 -76.78
C ALA A 215 10.03 31.69 -77.08
N GLU A 216 10.33 32.54 -76.10
CA GLU A 216 10.46 34.00 -76.25
C GLU A 216 11.61 34.35 -77.19
N GLN A 217 12.78 33.73 -77.02
CA GLN A 217 13.91 33.91 -77.93
C GLN A 217 13.56 33.49 -79.36
N ARG A 218 12.95 32.32 -79.56
CA ARG A 218 12.47 31.90 -80.89
C ARG A 218 11.45 32.86 -81.48
N SER A 219 10.54 33.39 -80.67
CA SER A 219 9.57 34.40 -81.10
C SER A 219 10.27 35.70 -81.52
N ASN A 220 11.29 36.13 -80.77
CA ASN A 220 12.10 37.30 -81.12
C ASN A 220 12.89 37.05 -82.40
N ASP A 221 13.60 35.93 -82.53
CA ASP A 221 14.32 35.53 -83.74
C ASP A 221 13.38 35.48 -84.96
N GLN A 222 12.17 34.93 -84.80
CA GLN A 222 11.15 34.94 -85.85
C GLN A 222 10.69 36.36 -86.18
N SER A 223 10.52 37.23 -85.18
CA SER A 223 10.13 38.63 -85.39
C SER A 223 11.24 39.43 -86.11
N GLU A 224 12.50 39.20 -85.76
CA GLU A 224 13.67 39.78 -86.42
C GLU A 224 13.79 39.26 -87.85
N ALA A 225 13.68 37.95 -88.06
CA ALA A 225 13.65 37.35 -89.38
C ALA A 225 12.50 37.90 -90.23
N LEU A 226 11.32 38.16 -89.64
CA LEU A 226 10.21 38.82 -90.34
C LEU A 226 10.51 40.28 -90.68
N VAL A 227 11.24 41.00 -89.82
CA VAL A 227 11.70 42.37 -90.10
C VAL A 227 12.73 42.37 -91.23
N GLU A 228 13.71 41.46 -91.21
CA GLU A 228 14.68 41.27 -92.30
C GLU A 228 14.00 40.84 -93.60
N LEU A 229 13.05 39.91 -93.56
CA LEU A 229 12.23 39.53 -94.71
C LEU A 229 11.47 40.72 -95.26
N ARG A 230 10.91 41.59 -94.39
CA ARG A 230 10.25 42.83 -94.82
C ARG A 230 11.24 43.82 -95.44
N ALA A 231 12.44 43.95 -94.89
CA ALA A 231 13.49 44.83 -95.41
C ALA A 231 13.98 44.36 -96.79
N THR A 232 14.28 43.06 -96.94
CA THR A 232 14.66 42.45 -98.22
C THR A 232 13.52 42.49 -99.23
N LEU A 233 12.25 42.34 -98.83
CA LEU A 233 11.11 42.55 -99.72
C LEU A 233 11.01 44.01 -100.17
N LEU A 234 11.34 44.97 -99.29
CA LEU A 234 11.39 46.39 -99.62
C LEU A 234 12.53 46.72 -100.59
N GLU A 235 13.71 46.14 -100.39
CA GLU A 235 14.85 46.23 -101.30
C GLU A 235 14.54 45.58 -102.65
N ALA A 236 14.08 44.34 -102.68
CA ALA A 236 13.67 43.65 -103.90
C ALA A 236 12.53 44.38 -104.62
N LYS A 237 11.61 45.03 -103.90
CA LYS A 237 10.59 45.90 -104.48
C LYS A 237 11.20 47.20 -105.03
N GLY A 238 12.22 47.74 -104.39
CA GLY A 238 13.03 48.86 -104.88
C GLY A 238 13.78 48.51 -106.15
N GLU A 239 14.48 47.37 -106.17
CA GLU A 239 15.20 46.80 -107.32
C GLU A 239 14.25 46.42 -108.45
N SER A 240 13.11 45.81 -108.15
CA SER A 240 12.05 45.54 -109.13
C SER A 240 11.51 46.84 -109.72
N LYS A 241 11.31 47.87 -108.91
CA LYS A 241 10.89 49.19 -109.41
C LYS A 241 11.98 49.87 -110.24
N ALA A 242 13.26 49.70 -109.86
CA ALA A 242 14.41 50.20 -110.60
C ALA A 242 14.56 49.49 -111.95
N THR A 243 14.53 48.16 -111.98
CA THR A 243 14.55 47.35 -113.22
C THR A 243 13.32 47.61 -114.08
N ILE A 244 12.13 47.79 -113.51
CA ILE A 244 10.94 48.24 -114.26
C ILE A 244 11.17 49.64 -114.85
N SER A 245 11.83 50.55 -114.12
CA SER A 245 12.17 51.88 -114.66
C SER A 245 13.20 51.80 -115.78
N GLU A 246 14.16 50.89 -115.66
CA GLU A 246 15.24 50.64 -116.62
C GLU A 246 14.69 49.98 -117.90
N GLN A 247 13.87 48.94 -117.75
CA GLN A 247 13.10 48.33 -118.83
C GLN A 247 12.15 49.34 -119.48
N LYS A 248 11.53 50.24 -118.71
CA LYS A 248 10.68 51.30 -119.26
C LYS A 248 11.49 52.29 -120.10
N THR A 249 12.70 52.66 -119.66
CA THR A 249 13.60 53.50 -120.47
C THR A 249 14.10 52.78 -121.71
N GLU A 250 14.38 51.48 -121.63
CA GLU A 250 14.81 50.66 -122.75
C GLU A 250 13.68 50.45 -123.77
N ILE A 251 12.44 50.19 -123.31
CA ILE A 251 11.24 50.15 -124.16
C ILE A 251 11.00 51.49 -124.84
N LEU A 252 11.24 52.62 -124.16
CA LEU A 252 11.14 53.94 -124.78
C LEU A 252 12.23 54.17 -125.84
N ALA A 253 13.45 53.69 -125.60
CA ALA A 253 14.53 53.72 -126.58
C ALA A 253 14.22 52.84 -127.80
N LEU A 254 13.71 51.63 -127.59
CA LEU A 254 13.27 50.72 -128.66
C LEU A 254 12.08 51.28 -129.44
N ARG A 255 11.13 51.96 -128.79
CA ARG A 255 10.05 52.66 -129.51
C ARG A 255 10.57 53.79 -130.39
N LYS A 256 11.61 54.49 -129.95
CA LYS A 256 12.27 55.54 -130.74
C LYS A 256 12.99 54.96 -131.95
N THR A 257 13.68 53.83 -131.81
CA THR A 257 14.33 53.15 -132.94
C THR A 257 13.32 52.56 -133.92
N VAL A 258 12.21 52.01 -133.44
CA VAL A 258 11.10 51.56 -134.30
C VAL A 258 10.50 52.75 -135.06
N ALA A 259 10.27 53.89 -134.40
CA ALA A 259 9.77 55.10 -135.08
C ALA A 259 10.74 55.62 -136.15
N ASP A 260 12.06 55.60 -135.88
CA ASP A 260 13.08 55.97 -136.88
C ASP A 260 13.13 54.98 -138.05
N LEU A 261 12.92 53.68 -137.80
CA LEU A 261 12.83 52.66 -138.84
C LEU A 261 11.55 52.79 -139.67
N GLU A 262 10.41 53.09 -139.05
CA GLU A 262 9.15 53.40 -139.73
C GLU A 262 9.27 54.66 -140.61
N GLY A 263 10.02 55.67 -140.15
CA GLY A 263 10.41 56.85 -140.94
C GLY A 263 11.27 56.50 -142.17
N ARG A 264 12.19 55.54 -142.05
CA ARG A 264 12.99 55.07 -143.20
C ARG A 264 12.18 54.22 -144.17
N VAL A 265 11.24 53.41 -143.70
CA VAL A 265 10.35 52.60 -144.55
C VAL A 265 9.38 53.48 -145.33
N THR A 266 8.84 54.53 -144.71
CA THR A 266 7.99 55.50 -145.40
C THR A 266 8.75 56.33 -146.43
N GLY A 267 10.02 56.67 -146.16
CA GLY A 267 10.91 57.28 -147.17
C GLY A 267 11.17 56.37 -148.37
N LEU A 268 11.44 55.08 -148.14
CA LEU A 268 11.68 54.11 -149.21
C LEU A 268 10.42 53.79 -150.04
N LEU A 269 9.23 53.87 -149.46
CA LEU A 269 7.97 53.72 -150.18
C LEU A 269 7.63 54.95 -151.04
N ALA A 270 8.05 56.15 -150.62
CA ALA A 270 7.95 57.36 -151.43
C ALA A 270 8.91 57.32 -152.64
N ASP A 271 10.14 56.84 -152.44
CA ASP A 271 11.13 56.66 -153.52
C ASP A 271 10.73 55.56 -154.54
N LYS A 272 10.02 54.52 -154.08
CA LYS A 272 9.45 53.51 -154.97
C LYS A 272 8.32 54.09 -155.85
N SER A 273 7.47 54.95 -155.29
CA SER A 273 6.36 55.59 -156.03
C SER A 273 6.85 56.58 -157.11
N SER A 274 7.97 57.26 -156.87
CA SER A 274 8.60 58.14 -157.86
C SER A 274 9.32 57.36 -158.97
N LEU A 275 9.89 56.18 -158.68
CA LEU A 275 10.46 55.27 -159.67
C LEU A 275 9.40 54.61 -160.57
N GLU A 276 8.25 54.21 -160.02
CA GLU A 276 7.15 53.64 -160.82
C GLU A 276 6.49 54.68 -161.74
N LYS A 277 6.51 55.97 -161.38
CA LYS A 277 6.07 57.08 -162.27
C LYS A 277 7.08 57.43 -163.36
N ALA A 278 8.37 57.19 -163.14
CA ALA A 278 9.41 57.43 -164.15
C ALA A 278 9.40 56.35 -165.24
N LEU A 279 9.11 55.08 -164.90
CA LEU A 279 9.03 53.98 -165.87
C LEU A 279 7.81 54.10 -166.81
N ALA A 280 6.67 54.59 -166.31
CA ALA A 280 5.46 54.78 -167.11
C ALA A 280 5.56 55.90 -168.18
N LEU A 281 6.48 56.86 -168.01
CA LEU A 281 6.71 57.95 -168.98
C LEU A 281 7.72 57.58 -170.08
N GLU A 282 8.51 56.52 -169.89
CA GLU A 282 9.48 56.05 -170.89
C GLU A 282 8.82 55.07 -171.89
N GLU A 283 7.81 54.31 -171.47
CA GLU A 283 7.03 53.41 -172.33
C GLU A 283 6.06 54.15 -173.28
N GLU A 284 5.62 55.38 -172.95
CA GLU A 284 4.83 56.23 -173.86
C GLU A 284 5.67 56.95 -174.93
N ARG A 285 7.00 57.02 -174.77
CA ARG A 285 7.90 57.68 -175.75
C ARG A 285 8.29 56.78 -176.92
N ASN A 286 8.30 55.46 -176.75
CA ASN A 286 8.72 54.52 -177.79
C ASN A 286 7.60 54.05 -178.75
N ASN A 287 6.33 54.37 -178.47
CA ASN A 287 5.19 53.95 -179.31
C ASN A 287 4.64 55.04 -180.26
N PHE A 288 5.25 56.22 -180.33
CA PHE A 288 4.79 57.33 -181.21
C PHE A 288 5.63 57.55 -182.48
N ALA A 289 6.79 56.90 -182.63
CA ALA A 289 7.72 57.13 -183.75
C ALA A 289 7.79 55.97 -184.76
N GLN A 290 6.64 55.48 -185.24
CA GLN A 290 6.61 54.52 -186.35
C GLN A 290 5.81 54.94 -187.60
N ARG A 291 5.18 56.12 -187.72
CA ARG A 291 4.37 56.44 -188.93
C ARG A 291 4.26 57.93 -189.34
N ALA A 292 5.29 58.45 -190.02
CA ALA A 292 5.29 59.52 -191.08
C ALA A 292 6.78 59.86 -191.35
N GLY A 293 7.41 59.89 -192.52
CA GLY A 293 7.00 60.00 -193.92
C GLY A 293 7.80 61.15 -194.58
N ALA A 294 8.81 60.82 -195.40
CA ALA A 294 9.38 61.61 -196.54
C ALA A 294 10.39 62.80 -196.36
N ILE A 295 11.56 62.64 -197.03
CA ILE A 295 12.26 63.57 -197.98
C ILE A 295 13.16 64.74 -197.46
N THR A 296 14.50 64.59 -197.68
CA THR A 296 15.61 65.52 -198.13
C THR A 296 15.76 66.97 -197.62
N PRO A 297 16.80 67.78 -198.00
CA PRO A 297 18.19 67.53 -198.50
C PRO A 297 19.28 68.34 -197.73
N GLU A 298 20.54 68.22 -198.16
CA GLU A 298 21.58 69.28 -198.26
C GLU A 298 22.15 70.03 -197.02
N GLU A 299 23.49 70.20 -197.09
CA GLU A 299 24.29 71.35 -196.63
C GLU A 299 24.35 71.67 -195.12
N GLN A 300 25.40 72.24 -194.52
CA GLN A 300 26.72 72.75 -194.92
C GLN A 300 27.49 72.94 -193.58
N VAL A 301 28.82 72.82 -193.66
CA VAL A 301 29.83 73.77 -193.13
C VAL A 301 29.35 74.81 -192.09
N GLY A 302 29.96 74.79 -190.90
CA GLY A 302 29.83 75.80 -189.85
C GLY A 302 30.25 75.26 -188.49
#